data_AF-A0A842RIQ3-F1
#
_entry.id   AF-A0A842RIQ3-F1
#
_cell.length_a   1.000
_cell.length_b   1.000
_cell.length_c   1.000
_cell.angle_alpha   90.00
_cell.angle_beta   90.00
_cell.angle_gamma   90.00
#
_symmetry.space_group_name_H-M   'P 1'
#
loop_
_entity.id
_entity.type
_entity.pdbx_description
1 polymer ?
#
loop_
_entity_poly.entity_id
_entity_poly.type
_entity_poly.pdbx_seq_one_letter_code
_entity_poly.pdbx_strand_id
1 'polypeptide(L)'
;MKPISLCLVQMGKTGLEVVDTYPDVLPKDVLQELTYKSMPLTAKPGDFASTSVRDLAFSSYIFELPSEGVERKNIGSLIAVYNSMEYNATSVKKAFTIVIDQLQHKNLLQIKVLEKILPNLFQGFKKGQFKIEISSVAKISFEFPDEDKDKDSLSSRVDNVSDDIWK
;
A
#
# COMPACT_ATOMS: atom_id res chain seq x y z
N MET A 1 11.58 -8.62 7.61
CA MET A 1 12.25 -7.31 7.78
C MET A 1 11.22 -6.18 7.80
N LYS A 2 11.49 -5.04 8.45
CA LYS A 2 10.59 -3.88 8.55
C LYS A 2 10.97 -2.80 7.52
N PRO A 3 10.03 -2.06 6.93
CA PRO A 3 10.35 -0.99 5.99
C PRO A 3 11.07 0.16 6.71
N ILE A 4 11.94 0.84 5.97
CA ILE A 4 12.61 2.07 6.41
C ILE A 4 11.79 3.32 6.06
N SER A 5 10.99 3.25 5.00
CA SER A 5 10.10 4.32 4.54
C SER A 5 8.91 3.75 3.76
N LEU A 6 7.78 4.44 3.84
CA LEU A 6 6.63 4.27 2.96
C LEU A 6 6.49 5.51 2.09
N CYS A 7 6.17 5.32 0.81
CA CYS A 7 5.89 6.42 -0.11
C CYS A 7 4.49 6.27 -0.69
N LEU A 8 3.84 7.42 -0.92
CA LEU A 8 2.63 7.54 -1.72
C LEU A 8 2.97 8.30 -2.99
N VAL A 9 2.66 7.71 -4.13
CA VAL A 9 2.88 8.27 -5.47
C VAL A 9 1.55 8.31 -6.20
N GLN A 10 1.34 9.30 -7.07
CA GLN A 10 0.17 9.35 -7.94
C GLN A 10 0.49 9.82 -9.35
N MET A 11 -0.41 9.51 -10.28
CA MET A 11 -0.47 10.16 -11.59
C MET A 11 -1.25 11.47 -11.47
N GLY A 12 -0.54 12.56 -11.15
CA GLY A 12 -1.11 13.91 -11.02
C GLY A 12 -1.32 14.61 -12.36
N LYS A 13 -1.72 15.89 -12.31
CA LYS A 13 -1.99 16.71 -13.50
C LYS A 13 -0.76 16.96 -14.37
N THR A 14 0.42 17.02 -13.76
CA THR A 14 1.71 17.27 -14.42
C THR A 14 2.48 15.99 -14.71
N GLY A 15 1.91 14.83 -14.44
CA GLY A 15 2.53 13.52 -14.57
C GLY A 15 2.72 12.82 -13.23
N LEU A 16 3.68 11.90 -13.21
CA LEU A 16 3.95 11.07 -12.03
C LEU A 16 4.65 11.89 -10.94
N GLU A 17 4.08 11.88 -9.72
CA GLU A 17 4.55 12.70 -8.61
C GLU A 17 4.55 11.94 -7.28
N VAL A 18 5.54 12.25 -6.44
CA VAL A 18 5.55 11.84 -5.03
C VAL A 18 4.58 12.74 -4.28
N VAL A 19 3.59 12.12 -3.63
CA VAL A 19 2.59 12.81 -2.83
C VAL A 19 3.11 13.00 -1.41
N ASP A 20 3.56 11.92 -0.79
CA ASP A 20 4.02 11.93 0.60
C ASP A 20 4.98 10.77 0.86
N THR A 21 5.82 10.92 1.88
CA THR A 21 6.81 9.93 2.31
C THR A 21 6.92 9.92 3.82
N TYR A 22 6.88 8.73 4.43
CA TYR A 22 7.00 8.60 5.88
C TYR A 22 7.81 7.37 6.32
N PRO A 23 8.82 7.55 7.18
CA PRO A 23 9.48 8.82 7.47
C PRO A 23 10.19 9.35 6.20
N ASP A 24 10.30 10.68 6.11
CA ASP A 24 11.04 11.35 5.04
C ASP A 24 12.55 11.27 5.31
N VAL A 25 13.14 10.14 4.90
CA VAL A 25 14.56 9.82 5.12
C VAL A 25 15.28 9.45 3.83
N LEU A 26 14.56 9.46 2.69
CA LEU A 26 15.10 9.01 1.41
C LEU A 26 15.59 10.22 0.60
N PRO A 27 16.79 10.15 0.00
CA PRO A 27 17.26 11.18 -0.92
C PRO A 27 16.30 11.40 -2.10
N LYS A 28 16.22 12.65 -2.58
CA LYS A 28 15.29 13.05 -3.66
C LYS A 28 15.47 12.26 -4.95
N ASP A 29 16.71 11.96 -5.32
CA ASP A 29 17.06 11.15 -6.49
C ASP A 29 16.60 9.69 -6.36
N VAL A 30 16.71 9.12 -5.15
CA VAL A 30 16.15 7.78 -4.84
C VAL A 30 14.63 7.78 -4.94
N LEU A 31 13.97 8.80 -4.38
CA LEU A 31 12.52 8.95 -4.45
C LEU A 31 12.01 9.06 -5.89
N GLN A 32 12.73 9.80 -6.75
CA GLN A 32 12.40 9.89 -8.18
C GLN A 32 12.53 8.53 -8.88
N GLU A 33 13.61 7.79 -8.64
CA GLU A 33 13.79 6.48 -9.25
C GLU A 33 12.73 5.47 -8.78
N LEU A 34 12.43 5.46 -7.48
CA LEU A 34 11.34 4.66 -6.89
C LEU A 34 10.00 4.99 -7.55
N THR A 35 9.73 6.28 -7.74
CA THR A 35 8.50 6.77 -8.37
C THR A 35 8.33 6.15 -9.75
N TYR A 36 9.30 6.31 -10.66
CA TYR A 36 9.20 5.75 -12.02
C TYR A 36 9.15 4.22 -12.07
N LYS A 37 9.91 3.53 -11.21
CA LYS A 37 9.90 2.06 -11.17
C LYS A 37 8.64 1.47 -10.53
N SER A 38 8.04 2.18 -9.58
CA SER A 38 6.82 1.73 -8.90
C SER A 38 5.58 1.80 -9.79
N MET A 39 5.58 2.70 -10.78
CA MET A 39 4.46 2.97 -11.66
C MET A 39 4.95 3.22 -13.10
N PRO A 40 5.38 2.16 -13.82
CA PRO A 40 5.77 2.27 -15.23
C PRO A 40 4.59 2.71 -16.10
N LEU A 41 4.87 3.19 -17.32
CA LEU A 41 3.82 3.69 -18.25
C LEU A 41 2.71 2.69 -18.57
N THR A 42 2.98 1.39 -18.42
CA THR A 42 2.03 0.29 -18.66
C THR A 42 1.27 -0.14 -17.41
N ALA A 43 1.48 0.53 -16.27
CA ALA A 43 0.89 0.20 -14.98
C ALA A 43 -0.64 0.23 -15.00
N LYS A 44 -1.25 -0.72 -14.29
CA LYS A 44 -2.70 -0.84 -14.10
C LYS A 44 -3.04 -1.04 -12.62
N PRO A 45 -4.25 -0.66 -12.19
CA PRO A 45 -4.74 -1.01 -10.86
C PRO A 45 -4.64 -2.53 -10.61
N GLY A 46 -4.16 -2.91 -9.43
CA GLY A 46 -3.92 -4.30 -9.04
C GLY A 46 -2.50 -4.79 -9.32
N ASP A 47 -1.71 -4.07 -10.12
CA ASP A 47 -0.31 -4.41 -10.35
C ASP A 47 0.50 -4.34 -9.04
N PHE A 48 1.41 -5.28 -8.89
CA PHE A 48 2.35 -5.34 -7.77
C PHE A 48 3.76 -5.56 -8.30
N ALA A 49 4.71 -4.72 -7.88
CA ALA A 49 6.11 -4.84 -8.24
C ALA A 49 6.98 -5.00 -6.99
N SER A 50 8.07 -5.73 -7.13
CA SER A 50 9.05 -5.99 -6.07
C SER A 50 10.43 -6.06 -6.68
N THR A 51 11.29 -5.07 -6.43
CA THR A 51 12.62 -4.98 -7.06
C THR A 51 13.55 -4.09 -6.23
N SER A 52 14.67 -3.67 -6.80
CA SER A 52 15.65 -2.80 -6.16
C SER A 52 15.89 -1.49 -6.89
N VAL A 53 16.27 -0.49 -6.09
CA VAL A 53 16.81 0.80 -6.50
C VAL A 53 18.12 0.96 -5.74
N ARG A 54 19.24 0.92 -6.47
CA ARG A 54 20.58 0.94 -5.86
C ARG A 54 20.74 -0.19 -4.85
N ASP A 55 21.08 0.15 -3.60
CA ASP A 55 21.23 -0.74 -2.45
C ASP A 55 19.92 -0.98 -1.68
N LEU A 56 18.82 -0.31 -2.06
CA LEU A 56 17.52 -0.46 -1.44
C LEU A 56 16.64 -1.43 -2.22
N ALA A 57 15.79 -2.14 -1.48
CA ALA A 57 14.72 -2.92 -2.06
C ALA A 57 13.37 -2.22 -1.86
N PHE A 58 12.41 -2.45 -2.75
CA PHE A 58 11.07 -1.92 -2.58
C PHE A 58 10.00 -2.86 -3.13
N SER A 59 8.81 -2.75 -2.53
CA SER A 59 7.57 -3.27 -3.10
C SER A 59 6.56 -2.16 -3.31
N SER A 60 5.87 -2.19 -4.44
CA SER A 60 4.81 -1.25 -4.75
C SER A 60 3.51 -1.97 -5.10
N TYR A 61 2.38 -1.38 -4.70
CA TYR A 61 1.04 -1.79 -5.10
C TYR A 61 0.33 -0.63 -5.76
N ILE A 62 -0.27 -0.86 -6.93
CA ILE A 62 -0.94 0.15 -7.73
C ILE A 62 -2.45 0.02 -7.55
N PHE A 63 -3.15 1.14 -7.36
CA PHE A 63 -4.59 1.19 -7.12
C PHE A 63 -5.25 2.32 -7.89
N GLU A 64 -6.55 2.18 -8.11
CA GLU A 64 -7.37 3.20 -8.77
C GLU A 64 -7.80 4.26 -7.75
N LEU A 65 -7.58 5.53 -8.08
CA LEU A 65 -8.05 6.67 -7.32
C LEU A 65 -9.37 7.16 -7.93
N PRO A 66 -10.36 7.53 -7.11
CA PRO A 66 -11.56 8.19 -7.62
C PRO A 66 -11.19 9.47 -8.36
N SER A 67 -11.73 9.64 -9.57
CA SER A 67 -11.57 10.85 -10.37
C SER A 67 -12.92 11.32 -10.88
N GLU A 68 -13.31 12.55 -10.54
CA GLU A 68 -14.49 13.18 -11.13
C GLU A 68 -14.13 13.74 -12.52
N GLY A 69 -14.84 13.30 -13.55
CA GLY A 69 -14.85 13.97 -14.86
C GLY A 69 -13.59 13.79 -15.73
N VAL A 70 -12.81 12.71 -15.57
CA VAL A 70 -11.64 12.42 -16.42
C VAL A 70 -11.81 11.06 -17.10
N GLU A 71 -11.55 10.99 -18.41
CA GLU A 71 -11.62 9.75 -19.20
C GLU A 71 -10.50 8.74 -18.86
N ARG A 72 -9.39 9.23 -18.28
CA ARG A 72 -8.29 8.38 -17.82
C ARG A 72 -8.48 8.01 -16.35
N LYS A 73 -8.35 6.72 -16.06
CA LYS A 73 -8.23 6.20 -14.68
C LYS A 73 -7.08 6.91 -13.98
N ASN A 74 -7.39 7.63 -12.90
CA ASN A 74 -6.37 8.14 -12.01
C ASN A 74 -5.82 6.96 -11.18
N ILE A 75 -4.50 6.82 -11.08
CA ILE A 75 -3.87 5.73 -10.34
C ILE A 75 -2.88 6.26 -9.32
N GLY A 76 -2.82 5.57 -8.18
CA GLY A 76 -1.86 5.79 -7.11
C GLY A 76 -1.02 4.54 -6.87
N SER A 77 0.11 4.72 -6.19
CA SER A 77 0.90 3.59 -5.69
C SER A 77 1.37 3.82 -4.25
N LEU A 78 1.22 2.76 -3.45
CA LEU A 78 1.85 2.65 -2.13
C LEU A 78 3.15 1.88 -2.31
N ILE A 79 4.23 2.42 -1.78
CA ILE A 79 5.57 1.86 -1.89
C ILE A 79 6.10 1.61 -0.48
N ALA A 80 6.63 0.41 -0.22
CA ALA A 80 7.40 0.11 0.97
C ALA A 80 8.86 -0.11 0.60
N VAL A 81 9.78 0.60 1.27
CA VAL A 81 11.22 0.58 0.99
C VAL A 81 11.97 -0.11 2.13
N TYR A 82 12.99 -0.90 1.81
CA TYR A 82 13.76 -1.74 2.72
C TYR A 82 15.26 -1.63 2.42
N ASN A 83 16.10 -1.94 3.42
CA ASN A 83 17.56 -1.97 3.28
C ASN A 83 18.08 -3.25 2.59
N SER A 84 17.24 -4.26 2.37
CA SER A 84 17.63 -5.50 1.67
C SER A 84 16.40 -6.18 1.07
N MET A 85 16.64 -7.16 0.18
CA MET A 85 15.60 -7.97 -0.46
C MET A 85 14.99 -9.05 0.46
N GLU A 86 15.46 -9.18 1.71
CA GLU A 86 15.05 -10.24 2.66
C GLU A 86 13.74 -9.92 3.40
N TYR A 87 12.81 -9.22 2.73
CA TYR A 87 11.48 -8.94 3.26
C TYR A 87 10.42 -9.82 2.59
N ASN A 88 9.29 -10.04 3.28
CA ASN A 88 8.21 -10.85 2.74
C ASN A 88 7.33 -9.99 1.81
N ALA A 89 7.63 -10.02 0.51
CA ALA A 89 6.87 -9.27 -0.51
C ALA A 89 5.39 -9.69 -0.56
N THR A 90 5.08 -10.97 -0.30
CA THR A 90 3.70 -11.49 -0.25
C THR A 90 2.91 -10.83 0.87
N SER A 91 3.48 -10.70 2.07
CA SER A 91 2.83 -10.04 3.20
C SER A 91 2.64 -8.54 2.95
N VAL A 92 3.60 -7.89 2.27
CA VAL A 92 3.44 -6.48 1.86
C VAL A 92 2.30 -6.31 0.86
N LYS A 93 2.23 -7.18 -0.16
CA LYS A 93 1.13 -7.18 -1.13
C LYS A 93 -0.22 -7.33 -0.43
N LYS A 94 -0.35 -8.35 0.41
CA LYS A 94 -1.58 -8.60 1.20
C LYS A 94 -1.98 -7.37 2.02
N ALA A 95 -1.02 -6.79 2.75
CA ALA A 95 -1.27 -5.61 3.57
C ALA A 95 -1.77 -4.41 2.75
N PHE A 96 -1.09 -4.07 1.65
CA PHE A 96 -1.51 -2.97 0.79
C PHE A 96 -2.87 -3.23 0.14
N THR A 97 -3.11 -4.44 -0.37
CA THR A 97 -4.40 -4.80 -0.94
C THR A 97 -5.53 -4.66 0.07
N ILE A 98 -5.38 -5.19 1.30
CA ILE A 98 -6.40 -5.07 2.36
C ILE A 98 -6.67 -3.61 2.70
N VAL A 99 -5.63 -2.78 2.84
CA VAL A 99 -5.79 -1.37 3.19
C VAL A 99 -6.58 -0.63 2.11
N ILE A 100 -6.19 -0.78 0.85
CA ILE A 100 -6.84 -0.11 -0.26
C ILE A 100 -8.29 -0.58 -0.41
N ASP A 101 -8.53 -1.89 -0.32
CA ASP A 101 -9.85 -2.50 -0.39
C ASP A 101 -10.78 -1.97 0.72
N GLN A 102 -10.30 -1.94 1.95
CA GLN A 102 -11.06 -1.40 3.09
C GLN A 102 -11.37 0.09 2.96
N LEU A 103 -10.43 0.88 2.42
CA LEU A 103 -10.67 2.30 2.14
C LEU A 103 -11.70 2.47 1.01
N GLN A 104 -11.62 1.66 -0.03
CA GLN A 104 -12.54 1.68 -1.17
C GLN A 104 -13.96 1.32 -0.74
N HIS A 105 -14.14 0.20 -0.02
CA HIS A 105 -15.45 -0.23 0.49
C HIS A 105 -16.13 0.79 1.40
N LYS A 106 -15.35 1.64 2.07
CA LYS A 106 -15.86 2.70 2.95
C LYS A 106 -16.01 4.05 2.23
N ASN A 107 -15.76 4.15 0.93
CA ASN A 107 -15.71 5.41 0.17
C ASN A 107 -14.71 6.42 0.76
N LEU A 108 -13.60 5.95 1.32
CA LEU A 108 -12.54 6.75 1.95
C LEU A 108 -11.23 6.74 1.16
N LEU A 109 -11.20 6.07 0.01
CA LEU A 109 -10.01 6.02 -0.85
C LEU A 109 -9.79 7.36 -1.55
N GLN A 110 -9.14 8.29 -0.85
CA GLN A 110 -8.75 9.60 -1.36
C GLN A 110 -7.34 9.94 -0.89
N ILE A 111 -6.60 10.69 -1.69
CA ILE A 111 -5.20 11.04 -1.41
C ILE A 111 -4.99 11.61 -0.01
N LYS A 112 -5.81 12.59 0.41
CA LYS A 112 -5.75 13.20 1.74
C LYS A 112 -5.92 12.21 2.90
N VAL A 113 -6.62 11.10 2.68
CA VAL A 113 -6.76 10.04 3.69
C VAL A 113 -5.51 9.16 3.67
N LEU A 114 -5.02 8.80 2.48
CA LEU A 114 -3.81 8.00 2.32
C LEU A 114 -2.60 8.67 2.99
N GLU A 115 -2.35 9.96 2.73
CA GLU A 115 -1.33 10.78 3.41
C GLU A 115 -1.43 10.67 4.94
N LYS A 116 -2.64 10.85 5.49
CA LYS A 116 -2.87 10.80 6.94
C LYS A 116 -2.62 9.42 7.56
N ILE A 117 -2.80 8.34 6.80
CA ILE A 117 -2.64 6.98 7.32
C ILE A 117 -1.24 6.41 7.08
N LEU A 118 -0.40 7.01 6.23
CA LEU A 118 0.98 6.58 5.98
C LEU A 118 1.78 6.35 7.28
N PRO A 119 1.75 7.27 8.26
CA PRO A 119 2.42 7.05 9.55
C PRO A 119 1.90 5.83 10.32
N ASN A 120 0.57 5.64 10.33
CA ASN A 120 -0.06 4.50 11.01
C ASN A 120 0.26 3.18 10.30
N LEU A 121 0.32 3.19 8.96
CA LEU A 121 0.75 2.05 8.16
C LEU A 121 2.20 1.69 8.49
N PHE A 122 3.11 2.66 8.49
CA PHE A 122 4.51 2.44 8.81
C PHE A 122 4.70 1.85 10.22
N GLN A 123 3.98 2.40 11.20
CA GLN A 123 3.97 1.85 12.55
C GLN A 123 3.38 0.44 12.60
N GLY A 124 2.37 0.16 11.78
CA GLY A 124 1.76 -1.16 11.67
C GLY A 124 2.75 -2.21 11.16
N PHE A 125 3.48 -1.91 10.08
CA PHE A 125 4.58 -2.77 9.61
C PHE A 125 5.66 -2.98 10.68
N LYS A 126 5.97 -1.96 11.50
CA LYS A 126 6.96 -2.10 12.57
C LYS A 126 6.47 -2.96 13.74
N LYS A 127 5.17 -2.99 14.01
CA LYS A 127 4.56 -3.70 15.14
C LYS A 127 4.00 -5.07 14.78
N GLY A 128 3.88 -5.40 13.49
CA GLY A 128 3.22 -6.64 13.05
C GLY A 128 1.69 -6.62 13.19
N GLN A 129 1.10 -5.44 13.41
CA GLN A 129 -0.35 -5.27 13.55
C GLN A 129 -0.76 -3.90 13.01
N PHE A 130 -1.81 -3.84 12.18
CA PHE A 130 -2.36 -2.57 11.72
C PHE A 130 -3.59 -2.20 12.51
N LYS A 131 -3.54 -1.00 13.11
CA LYS A 131 -4.70 -0.30 13.63
C LYS A 131 -4.69 1.11 13.08
N ILE A 132 -5.54 1.34 12.07
CA ILE A 132 -5.69 2.65 11.43
C ILE A 132 -7.03 3.21 11.88
N GLU A 133 -6.96 4.29 12.65
CA GLU A 133 -8.14 5.06 13.05
C GLU A 133 -8.22 6.30 12.17
N ILE A 134 -9.22 6.35 11.30
CA ILE A 134 -9.49 7.48 10.40
C ILE A 134 -10.62 8.29 11.05
N SER A 135 -10.28 9.08 12.07
CA SER A 135 -11.21 9.89 12.85
C SER A 135 -12.37 9.06 13.47
N SER A 136 -13.47 9.71 13.84
CA SER A 136 -14.72 9.08 14.29
C SER A 136 -15.47 8.33 13.17
N VAL A 137 -14.95 8.31 11.95
CA VAL A 137 -15.67 7.88 10.74
C VAL A 137 -15.33 6.44 10.36
N ALA A 138 -14.08 5.98 10.55
CA ALA A 138 -13.71 4.61 10.27
C ALA A 138 -12.54 4.09 11.12
N LYS A 139 -12.64 2.83 11.52
CA LYS A 139 -11.53 2.05 12.08
C LYS A 139 -11.26 0.88 11.16
N ILE A 140 -10.01 0.76 10.71
CA ILE A 140 -9.50 -0.40 9.97
C ILE A 140 -8.52 -1.10 10.91
N SER A 141 -8.72 -2.38 11.19
CA SER A 141 -7.85 -3.14 12.10
C SER A 141 -7.68 -4.55 11.57
N PHE A 142 -6.44 -4.97 11.38
CA PHE A 142 -6.09 -6.33 10.98
C PHE A 142 -4.67 -6.67 11.46
N GLU A 143 -4.48 -7.93 11.85
CA GLU A 143 -3.18 -8.48 12.21
C GLU A 143 -2.46 -8.93 10.93
N PHE A 144 -1.12 -8.83 10.89
CA PHE A 144 -0.42 -9.47 9.79
C PHE A 144 -0.55 -10.99 9.97
N PRO A 145 -0.88 -11.73 8.89
CA PRO A 145 -0.76 -13.18 8.94
C PRO A 145 0.72 -13.52 9.09
N ASP A 146 1.13 -13.91 10.31
CA ASP A 146 2.43 -14.54 10.56
C ASP A 146 2.40 -15.93 9.92
N GLU A 147 3.22 -16.16 8.89
CA GLU A 147 3.33 -17.49 8.25
C GLU A 147 3.85 -18.57 9.22
N ASP A 148 4.41 -18.20 10.37
CA ASP A 148 4.85 -19.14 11.41
C ASP A 148 3.72 -19.64 12.33
N LYS A 149 2.47 -19.19 12.15
CA LYS A 149 1.34 -19.58 13.03
C LYS A 149 0.16 -20.25 12.35
N ASP A 150 0.15 -20.43 11.04
CA ASP A 150 -0.99 -21.01 10.35
C ASP A 150 -0.64 -22.26 9.53
N LYS A 151 -0.61 -23.39 10.25
CA LYS A 151 -1.03 -24.68 9.67
C LYS A 151 -2.42 -25.14 10.10
N ASP A 152 -3.11 -24.45 11.02
CA ASP A 152 -4.38 -24.96 11.55
C ASP A 152 -5.47 -23.91 11.96
N SER A 153 -5.32 -22.59 11.73
CA SER A 153 -6.32 -21.62 12.22
C SER A 153 -7.16 -20.87 11.16
N LEU A 154 -7.19 -21.37 9.92
CA LEU A 154 -7.98 -20.80 8.82
C LEU A 154 -9.52 -20.94 8.96
N SER A 155 -10.03 -21.48 10.07
CA SER A 155 -11.47 -21.77 10.25
C SER A 155 -12.22 -20.85 11.22
N SER A 156 -11.59 -19.82 11.82
CA SER A 156 -12.28 -19.08 12.91
C SER A 156 -12.28 -17.55 12.85
N ARG A 157 -11.85 -16.91 11.76
CA ARG A 157 -11.92 -15.44 11.62
C ARG A 157 -12.31 -14.91 10.23
N VAL A 158 -13.15 -15.65 9.51
CA VAL A 158 -13.89 -15.12 8.36
C VAL A 158 -15.38 -15.30 8.65
N ASP A 159 -15.92 -14.44 9.51
CA ASP A 159 -17.36 -14.23 9.54
C ASP A 159 -17.67 -12.94 8.76
N ASN A 160 -18.38 -13.14 7.65
CA ASN A 160 -18.97 -12.18 6.72
C ASN A 160 -18.09 -11.60 5.59
N VAL A 161 -17.43 -12.47 4.83
CA VAL A 161 -17.38 -12.30 3.36
C VAL A 161 -18.37 -13.31 2.77
N SER A 162 -19.65 -13.00 2.88
CA SER A 162 -20.69 -13.73 2.17
C SER A 162 -20.74 -13.26 0.72
N ASP A 163 -20.51 -14.24 -0.15
CA ASP A 163 -21.03 -14.38 -1.50
C ASP A 163 -20.19 -13.86 -2.68
N ASP A 164 -19.64 -14.85 -3.39
CA ASP A 164 -19.66 -14.96 -4.86
C ASP A 164 -18.94 -13.87 -5.66
N ILE A 165 -17.63 -14.06 -5.85
CA ILE A 165 -16.89 -13.43 -6.97
C ILE A 165 -16.02 -14.47 -7.67
N TRP A 166 -16.56 -15.63 -8.04
CA TRP A 166 -16.03 -16.48 -9.12
C TRP A 166 -17.18 -17.29 -9.75
N LYS A 167 -17.72 -16.79 -10.87
CA LYS A 167 -18.35 -17.58 -11.93
C LYS A 167 -17.56 -17.38 -13.21
#